data_AF-A0A496WAB4-F1
#
_entry.id   AF-A0A496WAB4-F1
#
_cell.length_a   1.000
_cell.length_b   1.000
_cell.length_c   1.000
_cell.angle_alpha   90.00
_cell.angle_beta   90.00
_cell.angle_gamma   90.00
#
_symmetry.space_group_name_H-M   'P 1'
#
loop_
_entity.id
_entity.type
_entity.pdbx_description
1 polymer ?
#
loop_
_entity_poly.entity_id
_entity_poly.type
_entity_poly.pdbx_seq_one_letter_code
_entity_poly.pdbx_strand_id
1 'polypeptide(L)'
;RILNEKLKGLKTNDKISALTKVADFLVNKSVWIIGGDGWAYDIGYGGLDHVLASGEDVNILVLDTEVYSNTGGQTSKATPRGAVAKFSAGGKSTPKKDLALLAMDYENVYIARVAYGAKDTQTIHAFHEAEAYPGPSLIIAYSPCIAHGIDLKDNHLHQQLAVDSGHWPLFRYNPQQAASGKNPLRLDSKPPSIPYRDFVETEIRFNMLWRTHPQQAEKFLEQSQREVLHRYQYYEQLANLKWDKEGDLEPPHRKLKATVEKAAGQKPKEKSS
;
A
#
# COMPACT_ATOMS: atom_id res chain seq x y z
N ARG A 1 24.42 13.31 -15.78
CA ARG A 1 25.88 13.40 -15.51
C ARG A 1 26.73 13.42 -16.79
N ILE A 2 26.73 12.35 -17.60
CA ILE A 2 27.53 12.28 -18.85
C ILE A 2 27.25 13.45 -19.81
N LEU A 3 25.97 13.80 -20.01
CA LEU A 3 25.59 14.92 -20.86
C LEU A 3 26.14 16.26 -20.33
N ASN A 4 26.00 16.53 -19.03
CA ASN A 4 26.53 17.76 -18.42
C ASN A 4 28.05 17.87 -18.53
N GLU A 5 28.77 16.76 -18.38
CA GLU A 5 30.23 16.73 -18.57
C GLU A 5 30.61 17.05 -20.01
N LYS A 6 29.88 16.51 -21.00
CA LYS A 6 30.07 16.85 -22.42
C LYS A 6 29.75 18.32 -22.74
N LEU A 7 28.68 18.86 -22.17
CA LEU A 7 28.25 20.25 -22.41
C LEU A 7 29.30 21.27 -21.94
N LYS A 8 30.02 21.00 -20.84
CA LYS A 8 31.11 21.86 -20.34
C LYS A 8 32.29 22.00 -21.30
N GLY A 9 32.53 20.99 -22.15
CA GLY A 9 33.61 20.99 -23.13
C GLY A 9 33.27 21.64 -24.47
N LEU A 10 32.00 22.02 -24.68
CA LEU A 10 31.55 22.63 -25.93
C LEU A 10 31.61 24.16 -25.85
N LYS A 11 31.90 24.81 -26.98
CA LYS A 11 31.87 26.27 -27.08
C LYS A 11 30.45 26.78 -26.86
N THR A 12 30.24 27.57 -25.81
CA THR A 12 28.92 28.13 -25.45
C THR A 12 28.28 28.86 -26.63
N ASN A 13 27.03 28.50 -26.92
CA ASN A 13 26.11 29.20 -27.80
C ASN A 13 24.68 29.08 -27.22
N ASP A 14 23.71 29.74 -27.83
CA ASP A 14 22.33 29.77 -27.32
C ASP A 14 21.71 28.38 -27.16
N LYS A 15 22.00 27.46 -28.11
CA LYS A 15 21.49 26.07 -28.04
C LYS A 15 22.11 25.28 -26.89
N ILE A 16 23.43 25.43 -26.68
CA ILE A 16 24.15 24.77 -25.59
C ILE A 16 23.70 25.33 -24.24
N SER A 17 23.49 26.64 -24.14
CA SER A 17 22.97 27.28 -22.93
C SER A 17 21.55 26.79 -22.60
N ALA A 18 20.66 26.72 -23.60
CA ALA A 18 19.31 26.19 -23.44
C ALA A 18 19.32 24.73 -22.99
N LEU A 19 20.11 23.87 -23.65
CA LEU A 19 20.20 22.45 -23.29
C LEU A 19 20.79 22.25 -21.90
N THR A 20 21.79 23.05 -21.50
CA THR A 20 22.40 22.97 -20.16
C THR A 20 21.38 23.25 -19.05
N LYS A 21 20.43 24.17 -19.27
CA LYS A 21 19.37 24.49 -18.29
C LYS A 21 18.39 23.34 -18.05
N VAL A 22 18.18 22.48 -19.05
CA VAL A 22 17.19 21.39 -18.99
C VAL A 22 17.82 20.00 -18.87
N ALA A 23 19.15 19.88 -19.01
CA ALA A 23 19.84 18.60 -19.10
C ALA A 23 19.59 17.68 -17.90
N ASP A 24 19.41 18.23 -16.70
CA ASP A 24 19.11 17.46 -15.50
C ASP A 24 17.67 16.93 -15.45
N PHE A 25 16.77 17.47 -16.26
CA PHE A 25 15.36 17.06 -16.36
C PHE A 25 15.09 16.04 -17.48
N LEU A 26 16.10 15.69 -18.28
CA LEU A 26 15.96 14.70 -19.35
C LEU A 26 15.87 13.25 -18.84
N VAL A 27 16.33 13.02 -17.61
CA VAL A 27 16.19 11.72 -16.95
C VAL A 27 14.92 11.76 -16.10
N ASN A 28 14.02 10.79 -16.32
CA ASN A 28 12.81 10.63 -15.53
C ASN A 28 13.13 10.64 -14.03
N LYS A 29 12.30 11.34 -13.27
CA LYS A 29 12.44 11.46 -11.82
C LYS A 29 11.43 10.54 -11.17
N SER A 30 11.89 9.78 -10.18
CA SER A 30 11.01 9.01 -9.31
C SER A 30 10.63 9.89 -8.12
N VAL A 31 9.35 10.24 -8.00
CA VAL A 31 8.83 11.11 -6.94
C VAL A 31 8.36 10.24 -5.78
N TRP A 32 8.93 10.44 -4.59
CA TRP A 32 8.60 9.69 -3.38
C TRP A 32 8.01 10.57 -2.28
N ILE A 33 6.87 10.15 -1.75
CA ILE A 33 6.22 10.73 -0.57
C ILE A 33 6.39 9.74 0.58
N ILE A 34 7.20 10.10 1.58
CA ILE A 34 7.55 9.20 2.68
C ILE A 34 7.02 9.76 3.99
N GLY A 35 6.32 8.93 4.76
CA GLY A 35 5.82 9.33 6.08
C GLY A 35 5.44 8.15 6.96
N GLY A 36 5.18 8.43 8.23
CA GLY A 36 4.74 7.42 9.20
C GLY A 36 3.22 7.18 9.18
N ASP A 37 2.76 6.22 9.99
CA ASP A 37 1.34 5.91 10.11
C ASP A 37 0.49 7.09 10.60
N GLY A 38 1.01 7.91 11.52
CA GLY A 38 0.26 9.09 11.99
C GLY A 38 0.00 10.14 10.93
N TRP A 39 0.84 10.22 9.90
CA TRP A 39 0.54 11.04 8.73
C TRP A 39 -0.49 10.36 7.84
N ALA A 40 -0.21 9.13 7.39
CA ALA A 40 -1.00 8.46 6.36
C ALA A 40 -2.41 8.07 6.82
N TYR A 41 -2.59 7.67 8.08
CA TYR A 41 -3.86 7.18 8.59
C TYR A 41 -4.72 8.29 9.20
N ASP A 42 -4.08 9.33 9.74
CA ASP A 42 -4.71 10.39 10.52
C ASP A 42 -4.68 11.75 9.83
N ILE A 43 -3.70 12.60 10.15
CA ILE A 43 -3.73 14.04 9.78
C ILE A 43 -3.59 14.26 8.28
N GLY A 44 -2.80 13.43 7.61
CA GLY A 44 -2.52 13.52 6.18
C GLY A 44 -3.45 12.67 5.32
N TYR A 45 -4.35 11.87 5.90
CA TYR A 45 -5.16 10.92 5.14
C TYR A 45 -6.00 11.59 4.04
N GLY A 46 -6.63 12.74 4.32
CA GLY A 46 -7.44 13.43 3.30
C GLY A 46 -6.61 13.91 2.10
N GLY A 47 -5.37 14.33 2.32
CA GLY A 47 -4.46 14.70 1.24
C GLY A 47 -3.89 13.47 0.52
N LEU A 48 -3.56 12.42 1.27
CA LEU A 48 -3.11 11.14 0.72
C LEU A 48 -4.17 10.54 -0.22
N ASP A 49 -5.41 10.43 0.24
CA ASP A 49 -6.55 9.94 -0.54
C ASP A 49 -6.72 10.74 -1.84
N HIS A 50 -6.64 12.07 -1.77
CA HIS A 50 -6.71 12.92 -2.95
C HIS A 50 -5.57 12.68 -3.96
N VAL A 51 -4.34 12.49 -3.48
CA VAL A 51 -3.19 12.17 -4.33
C VAL A 51 -3.35 10.79 -4.97
N LEU A 52 -3.80 9.79 -4.21
CA LEU A 52 -4.08 8.46 -4.76
C LEU A 52 -5.18 8.51 -5.84
N ALA A 53 -6.22 9.31 -5.63
CA ALA A 53 -7.30 9.48 -6.61
C ALA A 53 -6.87 10.23 -7.90
N SER A 54 -5.80 11.02 -7.84
CA SER A 54 -5.38 11.87 -8.96
C SER A 54 -4.91 11.11 -10.19
N GLY A 55 -4.41 9.87 -10.01
CA GLY A 55 -3.80 9.09 -11.08
C GLY A 55 -2.38 9.53 -11.48
N GLU A 56 -1.80 10.51 -10.79
CA GLU A 56 -0.43 10.97 -11.04
C GLU A 56 0.62 9.92 -10.64
N ASP A 57 1.73 9.89 -11.36
CA ASP A 57 2.85 8.97 -11.14
C ASP A 57 3.69 9.40 -9.93
N VAL A 58 3.30 8.89 -8.75
CA VAL A 58 3.98 9.13 -7.48
C VAL A 58 4.05 7.85 -6.65
N ASN A 59 5.17 7.67 -5.95
CA ASN A 59 5.39 6.56 -5.05
C ASN A 59 5.23 7.00 -3.60
N ILE A 60 4.41 6.29 -2.84
CA ILE A 60 4.10 6.62 -1.45
C ILE A 60 4.58 5.49 -0.56
N LEU A 61 5.46 5.80 0.39
CA LEU A 61 5.97 4.86 1.37
C LEU A 61 5.48 5.24 2.77
N VAL A 62 4.61 4.40 3.32
CA VAL A 62 4.12 4.51 4.70
C VAL A 62 4.93 3.57 5.58
N LEU A 63 5.71 4.15 6.49
CA LEU A 63 6.43 3.43 7.53
C LEU A 63 5.49 3.26 8.74
N ASP A 64 4.78 2.13 8.77
CA ASP A 64 3.73 1.89 9.74
C ASP A 64 4.30 1.33 11.05
N THR A 65 4.46 2.22 12.02
CA THR A 65 4.87 1.87 13.39
C THR A 65 3.67 1.65 14.30
N GLU A 66 2.45 1.81 13.79
CA GLU A 66 1.18 1.70 14.50
C GLU A 66 1.01 2.63 15.73
N VAL A 67 1.85 3.66 15.86
CA VAL A 67 1.78 4.69 16.90
C VAL A 67 2.47 5.96 16.38
N TYR A 68 2.22 7.11 16.99
CA TYR A 68 2.99 8.32 16.72
C TYR A 68 4.34 8.22 17.44
N SER A 69 5.28 7.52 16.82
CA SER A 69 6.57 7.16 17.40
C SER A 69 7.36 8.38 17.89
N ASN A 70 7.54 9.40 17.03
CA ASN A 70 8.39 10.56 17.32
C ASN A 70 7.90 11.39 18.52
N THR A 71 6.59 11.56 18.69
CA THR A 71 6.01 12.38 19.76
C THR A 71 5.82 11.61 21.07
N GLY A 72 6.39 10.40 21.16
CA GLY A 72 6.41 9.59 22.38
C GLY A 72 5.25 8.60 22.50
N GLY A 73 4.81 8.02 21.37
CA GLY A 73 3.95 6.84 21.35
C GLY A 73 2.47 7.13 21.61
N GLN A 74 1.90 8.15 20.95
CA GLN A 74 0.46 8.38 20.94
C GLN A 74 -0.27 7.36 20.06
N THR A 75 -1.51 7.09 20.42
CA THR A 75 -2.43 6.28 19.61
C THR A 75 -2.66 6.94 18.25
N SER A 76 -2.60 6.15 17.18
CA SER A 76 -3.00 6.49 15.82
C SER A 76 -4.23 5.66 15.39
N LYS A 77 -4.86 6.01 14.27
CA LYS A 77 -5.84 5.10 13.64
C LYS A 77 -5.21 3.80 13.13
N ALA A 78 -3.89 3.74 13.01
CA ALA A 78 -3.14 2.54 12.69
C ALA A 78 -2.84 1.65 13.90
N THR A 79 -3.00 2.15 15.14
CA THR A 79 -2.82 1.34 16.36
C THR A 79 -3.79 0.15 16.39
N PRO A 80 -3.32 -1.08 16.69
CA PRO A 80 -4.19 -2.25 16.75
C PRO A 80 -5.01 -2.29 18.05
N ARG A 81 -6.09 -3.07 18.03
CA ARG A 81 -6.93 -3.30 19.21
C ARG A 81 -6.10 -3.93 20.34
N GLY A 82 -6.32 -3.46 21.56
CA GLY A 82 -5.64 -3.94 22.77
C GLY A 82 -4.23 -3.38 22.98
N ALA A 83 -3.64 -2.69 21.99
CA ALA A 83 -2.36 -2.01 22.21
C ALA A 83 -2.55 -0.81 23.13
N VAL A 84 -1.66 -0.71 24.13
CA VAL A 84 -1.53 0.41 25.05
C VAL A 84 -0.60 1.44 24.43
N ALA A 85 -1.08 2.68 24.36
CA ALA A 85 -0.35 3.85 23.89
C ALA A 85 -0.86 5.09 24.63
N LYS A 86 -0.20 6.25 24.50
CA LYS A 86 -0.78 7.49 25.05
C LYS A 86 -2.13 7.75 24.39
N PHE A 87 -3.11 8.18 25.19
CA PHE A 87 -4.54 8.28 24.85
C PHE A 87 -5.30 6.96 24.68
N SER A 88 -4.66 5.79 24.86
CA SER A 88 -5.29 4.47 24.95
C SER A 88 -4.70 3.66 26.11
N ALA A 89 -4.66 4.23 27.32
CA ALA A 89 -4.04 3.58 28.49
C ALA A 89 -4.71 2.23 28.85
N GLY A 90 -6.02 2.12 28.65
CA GLY A 90 -6.78 0.88 28.82
C GLY A 90 -6.76 -0.05 27.60
N GLY A 91 -5.83 0.18 26.66
CA GLY A 91 -5.80 -0.48 25.35
C GLY A 91 -6.78 0.13 24.37
N LYS A 92 -6.40 0.21 23.09
CA LYS A 92 -7.30 0.73 22.04
C LYS A 92 -8.49 -0.20 21.83
N SER A 93 -9.69 0.36 21.87
CA SER A 93 -10.95 -0.40 21.79
C SER A 93 -11.49 -0.60 20.37
N THR A 94 -10.88 0.03 19.37
CA THR A 94 -11.28 -0.06 17.95
C THR A 94 -10.24 -0.81 17.14
N PRO A 95 -10.61 -1.45 16.02
CA PRO A 95 -9.65 -2.15 15.19
C PRO A 95 -8.72 -1.15 14.49
N LYS A 96 -7.60 -1.65 13.95
CA LYS A 96 -6.74 -0.89 13.04
C LYS A 96 -7.55 -0.48 11.81
N LYS A 97 -7.49 0.79 11.40
CA LYS A 97 -8.02 1.23 10.09
C LYS A 97 -7.27 0.49 8.99
N ASP A 98 -7.98 -0.11 8.03
CA ASP A 98 -7.33 -0.80 6.91
C ASP A 98 -7.12 0.17 5.74
N LEU A 99 -5.98 0.88 5.74
CA LEU A 99 -5.64 1.86 4.69
C LEU A 99 -5.48 1.21 3.32
N ALA A 100 -4.91 -0.01 3.27
CA ALA A 100 -4.72 -0.69 1.99
C ALA A 100 -6.05 -1.07 1.37
N LEU A 101 -6.99 -1.61 2.15
CA LEU A 101 -8.31 -1.94 1.65
C LEU A 101 -9.08 -0.70 1.15
N LEU A 102 -8.96 0.44 1.85
CA LEU A 102 -9.56 1.70 1.40
C LEU A 102 -8.95 2.17 0.07
N ALA A 103 -7.63 2.08 -0.08
CA ALA A 103 -6.97 2.45 -1.32
C ALA A 103 -7.32 1.50 -2.49
N MET A 104 -7.63 0.23 -2.22
CA MET A 104 -8.04 -0.75 -3.24
C MET A 104 -9.39 -0.42 -3.89
N ASP A 105 -10.19 0.46 -3.29
CA ASP A 105 -11.44 0.93 -3.90
C ASP A 105 -11.18 1.74 -5.19
N TYR A 106 -9.99 2.33 -5.31
CA TYR A 106 -9.55 2.96 -6.54
C TYR A 106 -9.00 1.93 -7.53
N GLU A 107 -9.55 1.92 -8.75
CA GLU A 107 -9.15 1.01 -9.81
C GLU A 107 -7.72 1.26 -10.34
N ASN A 108 -7.12 2.41 -10.02
CA ASN A 108 -5.88 2.90 -10.62
C ASN A 108 -4.71 3.03 -9.64
N VAL A 109 -4.78 2.45 -8.44
CA VAL A 109 -3.71 2.55 -7.45
C VAL A 109 -2.98 1.21 -7.30
N TYR A 110 -1.67 1.19 -7.47
CA TYR A 110 -0.86 0.04 -7.08
C TYR A 110 -0.68 0.03 -5.56
N ILE A 111 -0.87 -1.11 -4.89
CA ILE A 111 -0.80 -1.20 -3.42
C ILE A 111 0.03 -2.39 -3.01
N ALA A 112 0.92 -2.23 -2.06
CA ALA A 112 1.67 -3.33 -1.47
C ALA A 112 1.74 -3.21 0.05
N ARG A 113 1.56 -4.33 0.73
CA ARG A 113 1.84 -4.46 2.16
C ARG A 113 3.05 -5.35 2.35
N VAL A 114 4.09 -4.80 2.98
CA VAL A 114 5.43 -5.40 3.03
C VAL A 114 5.95 -5.51 4.46
N ALA A 115 6.82 -6.48 4.69
CA ALA A 115 7.62 -6.64 5.90
C ALA A 115 8.91 -7.37 5.50
N TYR A 116 9.99 -6.61 5.30
CA TYR A 116 11.24 -7.14 4.73
C TYR A 116 11.88 -8.22 5.58
N GLY A 117 11.74 -8.15 6.91
CA GLY A 117 12.24 -9.15 7.84
C GLY A 117 11.51 -10.49 7.76
N ALA A 118 10.28 -10.49 7.23
CA ALA A 118 9.50 -11.70 7.00
C ALA A 118 9.66 -12.25 5.58
N LYS A 119 9.73 -11.38 4.57
CA LYS A 119 9.89 -11.76 3.16
C LYS A 119 10.54 -10.66 2.32
N ASP A 120 11.87 -10.67 2.30
CA ASP A 120 12.72 -9.71 1.59
C ASP A 120 12.46 -9.67 0.08
N THR A 121 12.38 -10.83 -0.57
CA THR A 121 12.12 -10.99 -2.00
C THR A 121 10.79 -10.37 -2.41
N GLN A 122 9.73 -10.58 -1.61
CA GLN A 122 8.43 -9.93 -1.84
C GLN A 122 8.53 -8.41 -1.70
N THR A 123 9.32 -7.92 -0.75
CA THR A 123 9.52 -6.48 -0.55
C THR A 123 10.24 -5.87 -1.75
N ILE A 124 11.31 -6.50 -2.24
CA ILE A 124 12.04 -6.04 -3.44
C ILE A 124 11.11 -6.01 -4.66
N HIS A 125 10.33 -7.06 -4.90
CA HIS A 125 9.34 -7.08 -5.99
C HIS A 125 8.30 -5.97 -5.84
N ALA A 126 7.81 -5.74 -4.62
CA ALA A 126 6.82 -4.69 -4.37
C ALA A 126 7.33 -3.29 -4.73
N PHE A 127 8.58 -2.97 -4.37
CA PHE A 127 9.20 -1.68 -4.69
C PHE A 127 9.46 -1.52 -6.20
N HIS A 128 9.92 -2.57 -6.88
CA HIS A 128 10.11 -2.52 -8.33
C HIS A 128 8.80 -2.37 -9.10
N GLU A 129 7.75 -3.09 -8.69
CA GLU A 129 6.43 -2.99 -9.33
C GLU A 129 5.77 -1.63 -9.06
N ALA A 130 5.90 -1.10 -7.84
CA ALA A 130 5.41 0.24 -7.49
C ALA A 130 6.07 1.33 -8.34
N GLU A 131 7.41 1.30 -8.45
CA GLU A 131 8.16 2.34 -9.19
C GLU A 131 7.93 2.25 -10.70
N ALA A 132 7.72 1.05 -11.22
CA ALA A 132 7.42 0.84 -12.64
C ALA A 132 5.95 1.10 -13.01
N TYR A 133 5.05 1.20 -12.03
CA TYR A 133 3.63 1.44 -12.27
C TYR A 133 3.40 2.90 -12.69
N PRO A 134 2.82 3.16 -13.87
CA PRO A 134 2.64 4.53 -14.38
C PRO A 134 1.41 5.19 -13.74
N GLY A 135 1.48 5.45 -12.44
CA GLY A 135 0.39 5.98 -11.64
C GLY A 135 0.70 5.95 -10.13
N PRO A 136 -0.30 6.18 -9.28
CA PRO A 136 -0.11 6.26 -7.85
C PRO A 136 0.19 4.87 -7.26
N SER A 137 1.26 4.80 -6.48
CA SER A 137 1.71 3.59 -5.81
C SER A 137 1.77 3.79 -4.29
N LEU A 138 1.17 2.88 -3.52
CA LEU A 138 1.15 2.89 -2.06
C LEU A 138 1.83 1.64 -1.49
N ILE A 139 2.96 1.82 -0.83
CA ILE A 139 3.66 0.77 -0.08
C ILE A 139 3.46 1.03 1.43
N ILE A 140 2.86 0.08 2.13
CA ILE A 140 2.71 0.11 3.60
C ILE A 140 3.67 -0.92 4.20
N ALA A 141 4.72 -0.44 4.85
CA ALA A 141 5.78 -1.25 5.41
C ALA A 141 5.65 -1.39 6.93
N TYR A 142 5.57 -2.62 7.44
CA TYR A 142 5.62 -2.86 8.88
C TYR A 142 6.97 -2.40 9.43
N SER A 143 6.93 -1.49 10.40
CA SER A 143 8.13 -0.83 10.92
C SER A 143 8.19 -1.02 12.45
N PRO A 144 8.78 -2.13 12.95
CA PRO A 144 8.90 -2.34 14.39
C PRO A 144 9.63 -1.17 15.07
N CYS A 145 9.13 -0.74 16.22
CA CYS A 145 9.58 0.48 16.90
C CYS A 145 9.86 0.20 18.39
N ILE A 146 10.74 0.99 19.00
CA ILE A 146 10.96 0.97 20.46
C ILE A 146 9.66 1.16 21.26
N ALA A 147 8.67 1.85 20.70
CA ALA A 147 7.36 2.07 21.33
C ALA A 147 6.52 0.79 21.46
N HIS A 148 6.88 -0.28 20.73
CA HIS A 148 6.28 -1.61 20.93
C HIS A 148 6.81 -2.28 22.20
N GLY A 149 7.95 -1.79 22.71
CA GLY A 149 8.67 -2.32 23.87
C GLY A 149 9.25 -3.71 23.57
N ILE A 150 9.93 -3.79 22.45
CA ILE A 150 10.69 -4.94 21.96
C ILE A 150 12.18 -4.57 21.89
N ASP A 151 13.07 -5.56 21.89
CA ASP A 151 14.48 -5.33 21.58
C ASP A 151 14.66 -5.24 20.05
N LEU A 152 15.12 -4.09 19.56
CA LEU A 152 15.25 -3.86 18.12
C LEU A 152 16.31 -4.76 17.45
N LYS A 153 17.18 -5.44 18.20
CA LYS A 153 18.05 -6.47 17.63
C LYS A 153 17.24 -7.63 17.00
N ASP A 154 16.04 -7.86 17.52
CA ASP A 154 15.13 -8.94 17.10
C ASP A 154 14.12 -8.45 16.04
N ASN A 155 14.39 -7.32 15.37
CA ASN A 155 13.48 -6.68 14.41
C ASN A 155 12.94 -7.67 13.36
N HIS A 156 13.79 -8.51 12.76
CA HIS A 156 13.37 -9.49 11.76
C HIS A 156 12.41 -10.52 12.33
N LEU A 157 12.70 -11.02 13.54
CA LEU A 157 11.83 -11.97 14.24
C LEU A 157 10.45 -11.37 14.48
N HIS A 158 10.36 -10.12 14.94
CA HIS A 158 9.08 -9.47 15.16
C HIS A 158 8.28 -9.25 13.87
N GLN A 159 8.94 -8.95 12.76
CA GLN A 159 8.27 -8.90 11.45
C GLN A 159 7.75 -10.28 11.04
N GLN A 160 8.53 -11.34 11.25
CA GLN A 160 8.11 -12.71 10.96
C GLN A 160 6.91 -13.13 11.81
N LEU A 161 6.96 -12.91 13.13
CA LEU A 161 5.83 -13.21 14.04
C LEU A 161 4.57 -12.41 13.67
N ALA A 162 4.71 -11.16 13.25
CA ALA A 162 3.59 -10.35 12.79
C ALA A 162 2.93 -10.95 11.53
N VAL A 163 3.71 -11.48 10.59
CA VAL A 163 3.17 -12.16 9.40
C VAL A 163 2.57 -13.52 9.77
N ASP A 164 3.30 -14.35 10.52
CA ASP A 164 2.92 -15.72 10.87
C ASP A 164 1.66 -15.76 11.75
N SER A 165 1.40 -14.72 12.55
CA SER A 165 0.18 -14.59 13.37
C SER A 165 -1.03 -14.02 12.62
N GLY A 166 -0.84 -13.56 11.38
CA GLY A 166 -1.88 -12.83 10.62
C GLY A 166 -2.07 -11.36 11.05
N HIS A 167 -1.25 -10.85 11.98
CA HIS A 167 -1.24 -9.42 12.33
C HIS A 167 -0.94 -8.55 11.10
N TRP A 168 -0.05 -9.02 10.23
CA TRP A 168 0.45 -8.29 9.08
C TRP A 168 0.49 -9.14 7.80
N PRO A 169 -0.67 -9.44 7.17
CA PRO A 169 -0.68 -10.16 5.89
C PRO A 169 0.08 -9.38 4.81
N LEU A 170 0.90 -10.09 4.04
CA LEU A 170 1.66 -9.56 2.91
C LEU A 170 0.89 -9.79 1.61
N PHE A 171 0.77 -8.76 0.79
CA PHE A 171 0.14 -8.84 -0.54
C PHE A 171 0.60 -7.71 -1.44
N ARG A 172 0.29 -7.85 -2.73
CA ARG A 172 0.37 -6.79 -3.73
C ARG A 172 -0.91 -6.75 -4.53
N TYR A 173 -1.37 -5.55 -4.84
CA TYR A 173 -2.49 -5.25 -5.71
C TYR A 173 -1.97 -4.45 -6.89
N ASN A 174 -2.07 -5.02 -8.09
CA ASN A 174 -1.60 -4.41 -9.31
C ASN A 174 -2.75 -4.25 -10.32
N PRO A 175 -3.28 -3.01 -10.50
CA PRO A 175 -4.33 -2.71 -11.46
C PRO A 175 -4.11 -3.22 -12.89
N GLN A 176 -2.85 -3.29 -13.36
CA GLN A 176 -2.56 -3.72 -14.74
C GLN A 176 -2.91 -5.20 -14.97
N GLN A 177 -2.97 -6.01 -13.90
CA GLN A 177 -3.43 -7.40 -14.01
C GLN A 177 -4.93 -7.47 -14.33
N ALA A 178 -5.74 -6.57 -13.75
CA ALA A 178 -7.18 -6.50 -14.03
C ALA A 178 -7.44 -6.22 -15.52
N ALA A 179 -6.68 -5.31 -16.13
CA ALA A 179 -6.73 -5.04 -17.57
C ALA A 179 -6.37 -6.28 -18.43
N SER A 180 -5.58 -7.19 -17.87
CA SER A 180 -5.21 -8.46 -18.50
C SER A 180 -6.21 -9.59 -18.25
N GLY A 181 -7.32 -9.34 -17.54
CA GLY A 181 -8.30 -10.35 -17.13
C GLY A 181 -7.77 -11.28 -16.03
N LYS A 182 -6.86 -10.79 -15.19
CA LYS A 182 -6.31 -11.50 -14.04
C LYS A 182 -6.69 -10.76 -12.78
N ASN A 183 -6.82 -11.49 -11.68
CA ASN A 183 -7.08 -10.87 -10.39
C ASN A 183 -5.92 -9.91 -10.04
N PRO A 184 -6.21 -8.63 -9.75
CA PRO A 184 -5.18 -7.66 -9.37
C PRO A 184 -4.55 -7.92 -8.01
N LEU A 185 -5.27 -8.58 -7.09
CA LEU A 185 -4.77 -8.89 -5.76
C LEU A 185 -4.04 -10.24 -5.75
N ARG A 186 -2.79 -10.19 -5.30
CA ARG A 186 -1.96 -11.36 -4.99
C ARG A 186 -1.61 -11.38 -3.51
N LEU A 187 -2.15 -12.36 -2.79
CA LEU A 187 -1.77 -12.63 -1.41
C LEU A 187 -0.42 -13.37 -1.37
N ASP A 188 0.60 -12.74 -0.80
CA ASP A 188 1.99 -13.25 -0.79
C ASP A 188 2.37 -13.93 0.54
N SER A 189 1.54 -13.80 1.57
CA SER A 189 1.68 -14.46 2.87
C SER A 189 0.83 -15.74 2.95
N LYS A 190 1.35 -16.74 3.66
CA LYS A 190 0.60 -17.98 3.96
C LYS A 190 -0.49 -17.71 5.02
N PRO A 191 -1.45 -18.63 5.18
CA PRO A 191 -2.40 -18.56 6.29
C PRO A 191 -1.68 -18.45 7.63
N PRO A 192 -2.26 -17.74 8.62
CA PRO A 192 -1.67 -17.64 9.96
C PRO A 192 -1.33 -19.02 10.51
N SER A 193 -0.07 -19.20 10.91
CA SER A 193 0.50 -20.47 11.38
C SER A 193 0.77 -20.50 12.88
N ILE A 194 0.70 -19.36 13.56
CA ILE A 194 0.77 -19.26 15.02
C ILE A 194 -0.47 -18.57 15.59
N PRO A 195 -0.87 -18.86 16.84
CA PRO A 195 -1.87 -18.07 17.55
C PRO A 195 -1.51 -16.59 17.61
N TYR A 196 -2.50 -15.71 17.56
CA TYR A 196 -2.28 -14.26 17.68
C TYR A 196 -1.69 -13.87 19.04
N ARG A 197 -2.03 -14.66 20.09
CA ARG A 197 -1.47 -14.54 21.44
C ARG A 197 0.06 -14.56 21.42
N ASP A 198 0.65 -15.52 20.72
CA ASP A 198 2.10 -15.75 20.67
C ASP A 198 2.85 -14.53 20.13
N PHE A 199 2.24 -13.76 19.22
CA PHE A 199 2.79 -12.49 18.76
C PHE A 199 2.64 -11.38 19.79
N VAL A 200 1.42 -11.14 20.30
CA VAL A 200 1.18 -9.99 21.19
C VAL A 200 1.87 -10.13 22.55
N GLU A 201 2.08 -11.35 23.04
CA GLU A 201 2.83 -11.60 24.27
C GLU A 201 4.33 -11.30 24.14
N THR A 202 4.84 -11.09 22.91
CA THR A 202 6.23 -10.63 22.72
C THR A 202 6.42 -9.13 22.91
N GLU A 203 5.34 -8.33 22.92
CA GLU A 203 5.44 -6.87 22.91
C GLU A 203 4.87 -6.24 24.19
N ILE A 204 5.64 -5.38 24.85
CA ILE A 204 5.22 -4.71 26.10
C ILE A 204 3.93 -3.90 25.89
N ARG A 205 3.73 -3.32 24.70
CA ARG A 205 2.52 -2.53 24.39
C ARG A 205 1.21 -3.30 24.55
N PHE A 206 1.22 -4.64 24.49
CA PHE A 206 0.05 -5.45 24.81
C PHE A 206 0.14 -6.02 26.23
N ASN A 207 1.30 -6.57 26.63
CA ASN A 207 1.52 -7.18 27.94
C ASN A 207 1.18 -6.27 29.13
N MET A 208 1.39 -4.96 28.99
CA MET A 208 1.06 -4.01 30.05
C MET A 208 -0.46 -3.98 30.36
N LEU A 209 -1.30 -4.30 29.38
CA LEU A 209 -2.75 -4.35 29.59
C LEU A 209 -3.16 -5.53 30.46
N TRP A 210 -2.54 -6.71 30.29
CA TRP A 210 -2.82 -7.86 31.17
C TRP A 210 -2.46 -7.57 32.64
N ARG A 211 -1.42 -6.76 32.88
CA ARG A 211 -1.02 -6.36 34.23
C ARG A 211 -1.99 -5.41 34.91
N THR A 212 -2.68 -4.57 34.14
CA THR A 212 -3.54 -3.49 34.68
C THR A 212 -5.02 -3.79 34.56
N HIS A 213 -5.44 -4.48 33.50
CA HIS A 213 -6.84 -4.78 33.14
C HIS A 213 -6.96 -6.19 32.51
N PRO A 214 -6.69 -7.28 33.25
CA PRO A 214 -6.57 -8.64 32.70
C PRO A 214 -7.83 -9.13 31.96
N GLN A 215 -9.02 -8.89 32.50
CA GLN A 215 -10.27 -9.30 31.85
C GLN A 215 -10.50 -8.56 30.52
N GLN A 216 -10.14 -7.27 30.46
CA GLN A 216 -10.25 -6.47 29.23
C GLN A 216 -9.19 -6.88 28.21
N ALA A 217 -7.99 -7.24 28.66
CA ALA A 217 -6.93 -7.75 27.81
C ALA A 217 -7.33 -9.06 27.11
N GLU A 218 -7.87 -10.02 27.87
CA GLU A 218 -8.39 -11.29 27.30
C GLU A 218 -9.53 -11.03 26.30
N LYS A 219 -10.48 -10.15 26.65
CA LYS A 219 -11.54 -9.75 25.72
C LYS A 219 -11.02 -9.13 24.42
N PHE A 220 -10.01 -8.26 24.51
CA PHE A 220 -9.40 -7.67 23.32
C PHE A 220 -8.58 -8.69 22.53
N LEU A 221 -7.89 -9.61 23.19
CA LEU A 221 -7.17 -10.68 22.51
C LEU A 221 -8.13 -11.55 21.69
N GLU A 222 -9.25 -11.98 22.27
CA GLU A 222 -10.27 -12.75 21.55
C GLU A 222 -10.82 -12.00 20.33
N GLN A 223 -11.11 -10.71 20.50
CA GLN A 223 -11.57 -9.86 19.39
C GLN A 223 -10.51 -9.73 18.31
N SER A 224 -9.27 -9.44 18.68
CA SER A 224 -8.16 -9.29 17.75
C SER A 224 -7.85 -10.59 17.01
N GLN A 225 -7.90 -11.75 17.68
CA GLN A 225 -7.75 -13.06 17.04
C GLN A 225 -8.80 -13.29 15.95
N ARG A 226 -10.07 -12.93 16.22
CA ARG A 226 -11.13 -13.00 15.20
C ARG A 226 -10.86 -12.01 14.07
N GLU A 227 -10.46 -10.79 14.39
CA GLU A 227 -10.18 -9.74 13.40
C GLU A 227 -9.05 -10.11 12.45
N VAL A 228 -7.92 -10.64 12.95
CA VAL A 228 -6.78 -11.02 12.09
C VAL A 228 -7.13 -12.18 11.17
N LEU A 229 -7.86 -13.18 11.68
CA LEU A 229 -8.33 -14.31 10.87
C LEU A 229 -9.32 -13.87 9.81
N HIS A 230 -10.31 -13.05 10.20
CA HIS A 230 -11.34 -12.59 9.29
C HIS A 230 -10.76 -11.69 8.18
N ARG A 231 -9.80 -10.82 8.54
CA ARG A 231 -9.08 -10.01 7.55
C ARG A 231 -8.25 -10.86 6.60
N TYR A 232 -7.54 -11.88 7.11
CA TYR A 232 -6.81 -12.81 6.23
C TYR A 232 -7.75 -13.52 5.25
N GLN A 233 -8.84 -14.10 5.77
CA GLN A 233 -9.85 -14.78 4.96
C GLN A 233 -10.48 -13.85 3.92
N TYR A 234 -10.73 -12.59 4.28
CA TYR A 234 -11.27 -11.60 3.37
C TYR A 234 -10.29 -11.33 2.21
N TYR A 235 -9.00 -11.10 2.50
CA TYR A 235 -7.99 -10.94 1.46
C TYR A 235 -7.78 -12.20 0.62
N GLU A 236 -7.86 -13.39 1.23
CA GLU A 236 -7.80 -14.67 0.53
C GLU A 236 -8.99 -14.84 -0.43
N GLN A 237 -10.20 -14.47 0.00
CA GLN A 237 -11.37 -14.47 -0.87
C GLN A 237 -11.20 -13.49 -2.03
N LEU A 238 -10.76 -12.26 -1.74
CA LEU A 238 -10.49 -11.26 -2.76
C LEU A 238 -9.44 -11.73 -3.77
N ALA A 239 -8.36 -12.37 -3.32
CA ALA A 239 -7.29 -12.88 -4.19
C ALA A 239 -7.73 -14.10 -5.04
N ASN A 240 -8.78 -14.80 -4.60
CA ASN A 240 -9.38 -15.93 -5.31
C ASN A 240 -10.63 -15.56 -6.13
N LEU A 241 -11.07 -14.28 -6.09
CA LEU A 241 -12.17 -13.82 -6.93
C LEU A 241 -11.83 -14.05 -8.40
N LYS A 242 -12.80 -14.60 -9.13
CA LYS A 242 -12.68 -14.74 -10.58
C LYS A 242 -12.81 -13.38 -11.22
N TRP A 243 -11.83 -13.06 -12.07
CA TRP A 243 -11.79 -11.82 -12.83
C TRP A 243 -12.03 -12.15 -14.31
N ASP A 244 -13.25 -12.61 -14.61
CA ASP A 244 -13.61 -13.00 -15.97
C ASP A 244 -13.63 -11.76 -16.88
N LYS A 245 -13.05 -11.87 -18.08
CA LYS A 245 -13.12 -10.78 -19.07
C LYS A 245 -14.55 -10.62 -19.56
N GLU A 246 -15.03 -9.39 -19.49
CA GLU A 246 -16.18 -8.83 -20.21
C GLU A 246 -17.52 -9.53 -19.94
N GLY A 247 -18.38 -8.85 -19.16
CA GLY A 247 -19.80 -8.89 -19.47
C GLY A 247 -20.00 -8.34 -20.87
N ASP A 248 -20.79 -9.05 -21.69
CA ASP A 248 -21.10 -8.71 -23.08
C ASP A 248 -21.46 -7.21 -23.21
N LEU A 249 -20.56 -6.41 -23.78
CA LEU A 249 -20.78 -4.98 -24.04
C LEU A 249 -21.61 -4.75 -25.32
N GLU A 250 -22.35 -5.76 -25.77
CA GLU A 250 -23.33 -5.61 -26.84
C GLU A 250 -24.33 -4.51 -26.43
N PRO A 251 -24.47 -3.42 -27.21
CA PRO A 251 -25.33 -2.31 -26.83
C PRO A 251 -26.77 -2.81 -26.70
N PRO A 252 -27.48 -2.48 -25.60
CA PRO A 252 -28.74 -3.14 -25.21
C PRO A 252 -29.90 -2.87 -26.18
N HIS A 253 -29.70 -2.07 -27.23
CA HIS A 253 -30.74 -1.62 -28.13
C HIS A 253 -30.28 -1.54 -29.58
N ARG A 254 -31.12 -2.09 -30.47
CA ARG A 254 -30.96 -2.17 -31.92
C ARG A 254 -30.64 -0.82 -32.59
N LYS A 255 -31.07 0.30 -32.01
CA LYS A 255 -30.79 1.66 -32.52
C LYS A 255 -29.33 2.10 -32.29
N LEU A 256 -28.70 1.73 -31.18
CA LEU A 256 -27.28 2.06 -30.98
C LEU A 256 -26.39 1.22 -31.90
N LYS A 257 -26.70 -0.08 -32.03
CA LYS A 257 -26.00 -0.99 -32.93
C LYS A 257 -26.01 -0.47 -34.38
N ALA A 258 -27.18 -0.06 -34.87
CA ALA A 258 -27.33 0.57 -36.17
C ALA A 258 -26.58 1.92 -36.30
N THR A 259 -26.50 2.71 -35.24
CA THR A 259 -25.76 3.98 -35.23
C THR A 259 -24.25 3.75 -35.30
N VAL A 260 -23.73 2.77 -34.54
CA VAL A 260 -22.31 2.41 -34.52
C VAL A 260 -21.88 1.81 -35.86
N GLU A 261 -22.67 0.91 -36.44
CA GLU A 261 -22.41 0.32 -37.77
C GLU A 261 -22.42 1.38 -38.87
N LYS A 262 -23.35 2.33 -38.82
CA LYS A 262 -23.47 3.41 -39.80
C LYS A 262 -22.33 4.44 -39.68
N ALA A 263 -21.82 4.68 -38.48
CA ALA A 263 -20.64 5.50 -38.24
C ALA A 263 -19.34 4.82 -38.71
N ALA A 264 -19.20 3.51 -38.50
CA ALA A 264 -18.03 2.75 -38.94
C ALA A 264 -17.93 2.60 -40.48
N GLY A 265 -19.07 2.62 -41.18
CA GLY A 265 -19.15 2.57 -42.64
C GLY A 265 -18.82 3.89 -43.36
N GLN A 266 -18.71 5.00 -42.64
CA GLN A 266 -18.38 6.32 -43.20
C GLN A 266 -16.89 6.66 -42.99
N LYS A 267 -15.98 5.89 -43.56
CA LYS A 267 -14.63 6.43 -43.84
C LYS A 267 -14.75 7.44 -44.99
N PRO A 268 -14.18 8.66 -44.87
CA PRO A 268 -14.16 9.59 -45.99
C PRO A 268 -13.33 8.98 -47.11
N LYS A 269 -13.89 8.89 -48.31
CA LYS A 269 -13.07 8.73 -49.52
C LYS A 269 -12.18 9.95 -49.62
N GLU A 270 -10.89 9.79 -49.34
CA GLU A 270 -9.86 10.72 -49.79
C GLU A 270 -10.04 10.90 -51.29
N LYS A 271 -10.47 12.10 -51.71
CA LYS A 271 -10.41 12.49 -53.11
C LYS A 271 -8.96 12.85 -53.39
N SER A 272 -8.28 11.95 -54.09
CA SER A 272 -7.06 12.28 -54.82
C SER A 272 -7.40 13.26 -55.95
N SER A 273 -6.84 14.45 -55.88
CA SER A 273 -6.67 15.38 -57.02
C SER A 273 -5.46 16.25 -56.73
#